data_AF-A0A1C5QEA2-F1
#
_entry.id   AF-A0A1C5QEA2-F1
#
_cell.length_a   1.000
_cell.length_b   1.000
_cell.length_c   1.000
_cell.angle_alpha   90.00
_cell.angle_beta   90.00
_cell.angle_gamma   90.00
#
_symmetry.space_group_name_H-M   'P 1'
#
loop_
_entity.id
_entity.type
_entity.pdbx_description
1 polymer ?
#
loop_
_entity_poly.entity_id
_entity_poly.type
_entity_poly.pdbx_seq_one_letter_code
_entity_poly.pdbx_strand_id
1 'polypeptide(L)' 'MDNRISKWCNVISLVLIVCFIIKTIFDYGKYSSTLTSAPFDIWILVNALYFVLPALIIFILGIIKKRKNK' A
#
# COMPACT_ATOMS: atom_id res chain seq x y z
N MET A 1 2.66 -4.22 -26.19
CA MET A 1 2.68 -2.97 -25.37
C MET A 1 2.54 -3.27 -23.87
N ASP A 2 2.21 -4.50 -23.51
CA ASP A 2 1.84 -4.95 -22.16
C ASP A 2 2.98 -5.13 -21.16
N ASN A 3 4.21 -5.40 -21.61
CA ASN A 3 5.37 -5.53 -20.71
C ASN A 3 5.65 -4.21 -19.97
N ARG A 4 5.40 -3.06 -20.60
CA ARG A 4 5.51 -1.74 -19.94
C ARG A 4 4.44 -1.59 -18.87
N ILE A 5 3.18 -1.90 -19.20
CA ILE A 5 2.04 -1.76 -18.27
C ILE A 5 2.24 -2.65 -17.03
N SER A 6 2.67 -3.90 -17.20
CA SER A 6 2.96 -4.80 -16.07
C SER A 6 4.11 -4.29 -15.18
N LYS A 7 5.17 -3.73 -15.79
CA LYS A 7 6.26 -3.07 -15.03
C LYS A 7 5.76 -1.86 -14.24
N TRP A 8 4.94 -1.00 -14.86
CA TRP A 8 4.35 0.15 -14.18
C TRP A 8 3.42 -0.25 -13.03
N CYS A 9 2.60 -1.30 -13.17
CA CYS A 9 1.79 -1.82 -12.08
C CYS A 9 2.63 -2.25 -10.88
N ASN A 10 3.77 -2.93 -11.10
CA ASN A 10 4.68 -3.31 -10.02
C ASN A 10 5.32 -2.09 -9.35
N VAL A 11 5.74 -1.09 -10.13
CA VAL A 11 6.34 0.14 -9.58
C VAL A 11 5.31 0.91 -8.74
N ILE A 12 4.09 1.08 -9.23
CA ILE A 12 3.01 1.77 -8.51
C ILE A 12 2.67 1.03 -7.22
N SER A 13 2.59 -0.30 -7.26
CA SER A 13 2.38 -1.13 -6.07
C SER A 13 3.49 -0.94 -5.03
N LEU A 14 4.75 -0.92 -5.46
CA LEU A 14 5.88 -0.66 -4.57
C LEU A 14 5.81 0.74 -3.94
N VAL A 15 5.49 1.77 -4.73
CA VAL A 15 5.33 3.15 -4.24
C VAL A 15 4.23 3.23 -3.19
N LEU A 16 3.08 2.58 -3.41
CA LEU A 16 1.98 2.52 -2.44
C LEU A 16 2.42 1.91 -1.10
N ILE A 17 3.24 0.86 -1.12
CA ILE A 17 3.79 0.27 0.11
C ILE A 17 4.78 1.21 0.81
N VAL A 18 5.62 1.93 0.06
CA VAL A 18 6.52 2.93 0.65
C VAL A 18 5.73 4.08 1.28
N CYS A 19 4.68 4.57 0.62
CA CYS A 19 3.78 5.57 1.17
C CYS A 19 3.10 5.09 2.46
N PHE A 20 2.68 3.82 2.51
CA PHE A 20 2.11 3.22 3.72
C PHE A 20 3.10 3.27 4.90
N ILE A 21 4.37 2.92 4.66
CA ILE A 21 5.41 2.92 5.71
C ILE A 21 5.62 4.34 6.23
N ILE A 22 5.82 5.31 5.33
CA ILE A 22 6.05 6.71 5.70
C ILE A 22 4.85 7.28 6.47
N LYS A 23 3.63 7.01 6.01
CA LYS A 23 2.39 7.46 6.65
C LYS A 23 2.26 6.87 8.06
N THR A 24 2.51 5.57 8.20
CA THR A 24 2.45 4.86 9.48
C THR A 24 3.49 5.41 10.47
N ILE A 25 4.72 5.69 10.04
CA ILE A 25 5.75 6.29 10.89
C ILE A 25 5.35 7.72 11.30
N PHE A 26 4.79 8.50 10.38
CA PHE A 26 4.32 9.85 10.68
C PHE A 26 3.16 9.85 11.67
N ASP A 27 2.18 8.95 11.48
CA ASP A 27 1.06 8.77 12.39
C ASP A 27 1.56 8.29 13.77
N TYR A 28 2.57 7.41 13.82
CA TYR A 28 3.19 7.00 15.10
C TYR A 28 3.83 8.18 15.83
N GLY A 29 4.59 9.04 15.13
CA GLY A 29 5.21 10.21 15.74
C GLY A 29 4.20 11.27 16.21
N LYS A 30 3.01 11.29 15.61
CA LYS A 30 1.90 12.16 16.01
C LYS A 30 0.97 11.51 17.04
N TYR A 31 1.06 10.20 17.22
CA TYR A 31 0.19 9.45 18.11
C TYR A 31 0.52 9.81 19.56
N SER A 32 -0.48 10.31 20.26
CA SER A 32 -0.38 10.62 21.68
C SER A 32 -1.39 9.76 22.43
N SER A 33 -0.90 8.73 23.12
CA SER A 33 -1.71 7.76 23.86
C SER A 33 -2.57 8.39 24.94
N THR A 34 -2.28 9.63 25.33
CA THR A 34 -3.03 10.41 26.33
C THR A 34 -4.17 11.24 25.71
N LEU A 35 -4.11 11.55 24.41
CA LEU A 35 -5.14 12.32 23.71
C LEU A 35 -6.09 11.43 22.89
N THR A 36 -5.62 10.27 22.45
CA THR A 36 -6.39 9.36 21.60
C THR A 36 -6.74 8.07 22.33
N SER A 37 -8.04 7.83 22.56
CA SER A 37 -8.54 6.64 23.24
C SER A 37 -8.44 5.36 22.40
N ALA A 38 -8.25 5.48 21.09
CA ALA A 38 -8.15 4.35 20.17
C ALA A 38 -6.70 3.82 20.09
N PRO A 39 -6.48 2.50 20.16
CA PRO A 39 -5.15 1.91 20.03
C PRO A 39 -4.54 2.16 18.64
N PHE A 40 -3.21 2.35 18.61
CA PHE A 40 -2.44 2.65 17.40
C PHE A 40 -2.59 1.58 16.30
N ASP A 41 -2.84 0.32 16.67
CA ASP A 41 -3.09 -0.77 15.72
C ASP A 41 -4.30 -0.51 14.81
N ILE A 42 -5.31 0.22 15.28
CA ILE A 42 -6.46 0.60 14.44
C ILE A 42 -6.04 1.58 13.35
N TRP A 43 -5.14 2.53 13.66
CA TRP A 43 -4.60 3.47 12.69
C TRP A 43 -3.74 2.76 11.64
N ILE A 44 -2.91 1.81 12.08
CA ILE A 44 -2.16 0.94 11.18
C ILE A 44 -3.12 0.15 10.27
N LEU A 45 -4.18 -0.43 10.83
CA LEU A 45 -5.15 -1.22 10.07
C LEU A 45 -5.85 -0.37 9.01
N VAL A 46 -6.29 0.84 9.37
CA VAL A 46 -6.91 1.79 8.43
C VAL A 46 -5.93 2.15 7.32
N ASN A 47 -4.69 2.53 7.67
CA ASN A 47 -3.66 2.83 6.68
C ASN A 47 -3.36 1.60 5.79
N ALA A 48 -3.35 0.38 6.34
CA ALA A 48 -3.14 -0.83 5.56
C ALA A 48 -4.29 -1.06 4.58
N LEU A 49 -5.53 -0.83 5.01
CA LEU A 49 -6.71 -0.92 4.14
C LEU A 49 -6.65 0.09 2.98
N TYR A 50 -6.19 1.31 3.24
CA TYR A 50 -6.10 2.36 2.23
C TYR A 50 -4.92 2.23 1.26
N PHE A 51 -3.80 1.65 1.69
CA PHE A 51 -2.58 1.59 0.86
C PHE A 51 -2.22 0.17 0.42
N VAL A 52 -2.27 -0.81 1.31
CA VAL A 52 -1.86 -2.20 1.02
C VAL A 52 -2.90 -2.92 0.16
N LEU A 53 -4.19 -2.68 0.42
CA LEU A 53 -5.28 -3.29 -0.34
C LEU A 53 -5.28 -2.87 -1.83
N PRO A 54 -5.22 -1.57 -2.19
CA PRO A 54 -5.07 -1.17 -3.59
C PRO A 54 -3.70 -1.57 -4.18
N ALA A 55 -2.62 -1.59 -3.39
CA ALA A 55 -1.32 -2.09 -3.85
C ALA A 55 -1.39 -3.56 -4.27
N LEU A 56 -2.09 -4.40 -3.50
CA LEU A 56 -2.34 -5.81 -3.81
C LEU A 56 -3.16 -5.98 -5.08
N ILE A 57 -4.24 -5.22 -5.24
CA ILE A 57 -5.09 -5.28 -6.44
C ILE A 57 -4.26 -4.95 -7.70
N ILE A 58 -3.50 -3.87 -7.67
CA ILE A 58 -2.65 -3.44 -8.80
C ILE A 58 -1.55 -4.48 -9.07
N PHE A 59 -0.96 -5.06 -8.04
CA PHE A 59 0.06 -6.10 -8.16
C PHE A 59 -0.49 -7.37 -8.83
N ILE A 60 -1.64 -7.86 -8.37
CA ILE A 60 -2.31 -9.03 -8.94
C ILE A 60 -2.67 -8.79 -10.41
N LEU A 61 -3.22 -7.61 -10.73
CA LEU A 61 -3.51 -7.22 -12.13
C LEU A 61 -2.24 -7.21 -12.99
N GLY A 62 -1.13 -6.69 -12.45
CA GLY A 62 0.18 -6.70 -13.10
C GLY A 62 0.68 -8.12 -13.40
N ILE A 63 0.50 -9.06 -12.46
CA ILE A 63 0.87 -10.47 -12.63
C ILE A 63 -0.02 -11.16 -13.66
N ILE A 64 -1.35 -10.97 -13.59
CA ILE A 64 -2.30 -11.60 -14.53
C ILE A 64 -1.99 -11.14 -15.95
N LYS A 65 -1.78 -9.83 -16.18
CA LYS A 65 -1.39 -9.31 -17.50
C LYS A 65 -0.05 -9.86 -17.97
N LYS A 66 0.93 -10.05 -17.08
CA LYS A 66 2.22 -10.64 -17.42
C LYS A 66 2.09 -12.09 -17.86
N ARG A 67 1.28 -12.89 -17.17
CA ARG A 67 1.05 -14.31 -17.53
C ARG A 67 0.32 -14.44 -18.87
N LYS A 68 -0.64 -13.56 -19.17
CA LYS A 68 -1.44 -13.62 -20.41
C LYS A 68 -0.64 -13.24 -21.67
N ASN A 69 0.48 -12.54 -21.52
CA ASN A 69 1.37 -12.12 -22.62
C ASN A 69 2.61 -13.01 -22.77
N LYS A 70 2.71 -14.10 -22.00
CA LYS A 70 3.77 -15.09 -22.08
C LYS A 70 3.20 -16.36 -22.69
#